data_AF-A0A1I1W696-F1
#
_entry.id   AF-A0A1I1W696-F1
#
_cell.length_a   1.000
_cell.length_b   1.000
_cell.length_c   1.000
_cell.angle_alpha   90.00
_cell.angle_beta   90.00
_cell.angle_gamma   90.00
#
_symmetry.space_group_name_H-M   'P 1'
#
loop_
_entity.id
_entity.type
_entity.pdbx_description
1 polymer ?
#
loop_
_entity_poly.entity_id
_entity_poly.type
_entity_poly.pdbx_seq_one_letter_code
_entity_poly.pdbx_strand_id
1 'polypeptide(L)'
;MSRLSPVTTILLRECAGTGLAVAAFAYSGWITVVLSLSLVSTITHPGGPGVELHAFFGALACLLWWTGVGGLRLAGWRPNWPTRIGLALIAVHTIEVSTVWAMVRYD
;
A
#
# COMPACT_ATOMS: atom_id res chain seq x y z
N MET A 1 34.15 -14.75 17.39
CA MET A 1 33.06 -14.39 16.47
C MET A 1 33.68 -13.91 15.17
N SER A 2 33.45 -14.63 14.07
CA SER A 2 33.88 -14.23 12.72
C SER A 2 33.12 -12.96 12.33
N ARG A 3 33.82 -11.85 12.09
CA ARG A 3 33.20 -10.64 11.56
C ARG A 3 32.70 -10.93 10.15
N LEU A 4 31.42 -10.71 9.91
CA LEU A 4 30.85 -10.69 8.56
C LEU A 4 31.62 -9.68 7.71
N SER A 5 31.97 -10.09 6.49
CA SER A 5 32.61 -9.22 5.52
C SER A 5 31.67 -8.04 5.19
N PRO A 6 32.21 -6.83 4.98
CA PRO A 6 31.43 -5.66 4.56
C PRO A 6 30.54 -5.96 3.34
N VAL A 7 31.04 -6.77 2.40
CA VAL A 7 30.33 -7.16 1.19
C VAL A 7 29.09 -8.00 1.50
N THR A 8 29.22 -9.00 2.36
CA THR A 8 28.09 -9.85 2.77
C THR A 8 26.98 -9.06 3.47
N THR A 9 27.34 -8.07 4.28
CA THR A 9 26.36 -7.22 4.98
C THR A 9 25.60 -6.31 4.01
N ILE A 10 26.29 -5.75 3.00
CA ILE A 10 25.65 -4.92 1.96
C ILE A 10 24.67 -5.77 1.15
N LEU A 11 25.10 -6.96 0.70
CA LEU A 11 24.29 -7.85 -0.13
C LEU A 11 23.05 -8.35 0.61
N LEU A 12 23.17 -8.68 1.91
CA LEU A 12 22.03 -9.02 2.76
C LEU A 12 21.06 -7.86 2.94
N ARG A 13 21.57 -6.64 3.12
CA ARG A 13 20.76 -5.42 3.24
C ARG A 13 20.00 -5.13 1.95
N GLU A 14 20.64 -5.30 0.80
CA GLU A 14 20.00 -5.17 -0.52
C GLU A 14 18.90 -6.22 -0.72
N CYS A 15 19.21 -7.50 -0.51
CA CYS A 15 18.21 -8.57 -0.63
C CYS A 15 17.02 -8.39 0.31
N ALA A 16 17.27 -8.06 1.59
CA ALA A 16 16.20 -7.82 2.55
C ALA A 16 15.36 -6.58 2.17
N GLY A 17 16.01 -5.51 1.74
CA GLY A 17 15.34 -4.29 1.29
C GLY A 17 14.47 -4.52 0.05
N THR A 18 15.00 -5.21 -0.96
CA THR A 18 14.27 -5.53 -2.19
C THR A 18 13.14 -6.52 -1.91
N GLY A 19 13.36 -7.54 -1.09
CA GLY A 19 12.32 -8.49 -0.70
C GLY A 19 11.17 -7.82 0.03
N LEU A 20 11.48 -6.95 1.01
CA LEU A 20 10.47 -6.16 1.71
C LEU A 20 9.71 -5.23 0.75
N ALA A 21 10.42 -4.58 -0.17
CA ALA A 21 9.82 -3.72 -1.18
C ALA A 21 8.81 -4.47 -2.05
N VAL A 22 9.22 -5.60 -2.63
CA VAL A 22 8.38 -6.41 -3.52
C VAL A 22 7.13 -6.90 -2.79
N ALA A 23 7.28 -7.47 -1.60
CA ALA A 23 6.15 -7.97 -0.83
C ALA A 23 5.17 -6.84 -0.49
N ALA A 24 5.68 -5.73 0.05
CA ALA A 24 4.84 -4.64 0.50
C ALA A 24 4.11 -3.93 -0.65
N PHE A 25 4.76 -3.73 -1.81
CA PHE A 25 4.09 -3.20 -3.00
C PHE A 25 3.05 -4.16 -3.58
N ALA A 26 3.34 -5.46 -3.60
CA ALA A 26 2.40 -6.46 -4.09
C ALA A 26 1.12 -6.50 -3.24
N TYR A 27 1.25 -6.53 -1.90
CA TYR A 27 0.10 -6.52 -1.01
C TYR A 27 -0.65 -5.18 -1.05
N SER A 28 0.05 -4.05 -1.12
CA SER A 28 -0.57 -2.74 -1.30
C SER A 28 -1.43 -2.72 -2.57
N GLY A 29 -0.86 -3.14 -3.71
CA GLY A 29 -1.58 -3.19 -4.99
C GLY A 29 -2.78 -4.14 -4.96
N TRP A 30 -2.63 -5.32 -4.35
CA TRP A 30 -3.73 -6.29 -4.22
C TRP A 30 -4.90 -5.71 -3.41
N ILE A 31 -4.62 -5.08 -2.27
CA ILE A 31 -5.66 -4.44 -1.44
C ILE A 31 -6.34 -3.32 -2.22
N THR A 32 -5.59 -2.48 -2.93
CA THR A 32 -6.16 -1.41 -3.76
C THR A 32 -7.10 -1.96 -4.84
N VAL A 33 -6.77 -3.08 -5.48
CA VAL A 33 -7.64 -3.74 -6.47
C VAL A 33 -8.92 -4.25 -5.81
N VAL A 34 -8.80 -4.96 -4.68
CA VAL A 34 -9.97 -5.48 -3.95
C VAL A 34 -10.90 -4.35 -3.53
N LEU A 35 -10.34 -3.25 -3.01
CA LEU A 35 -11.10 -2.08 -2.62
C LEU A 35 -11.79 -1.38 -3.79
N SER A 36 -11.10 -1.25 -4.92
CA SER A 36 -11.68 -0.67 -6.13
C SER A 36 -12.86 -1.51 -6.64
N LEU A 37 -12.74 -2.84 -6.63
CA LEU A 37 -13.83 -3.76 -7.00
C LEU A 37 -14.99 -3.69 -6.00
N SER A 38 -14.68 -3.65 -4.70
CA SER A 38 -15.68 -3.49 -3.64
C SER A 38 -16.43 -2.17 -3.79
N LEU A 39 -15.72 -1.07 -4.07
CA LEU A 39 -16.33 0.23 -4.31
C LEU A 39 -17.32 0.14 -5.48
N VAL A 40 -16.88 -0.37 -6.64
CA VAL A 40 -17.74 -0.53 -7.83
C VAL A 40 -18.98 -1.38 -7.52
N SER A 41 -18.83 -2.44 -6.73
CA SER A 41 -19.96 -3.23 -6.25
C SER A 41 -20.91 -2.40 -5.40
N THR A 42 -20.42 -1.62 -4.44
CA THR A 42 -21.23 -0.73 -3.59
C THR A 42 -21.95 0.33 -4.42
N ILE A 43 -21.31 0.92 -5.45
CA ILE A 43 -21.96 1.90 -6.34
C ILE A 43 -23.12 1.25 -7.12
N THR A 44 -22.94 0.01 -7.59
CA THR A 44 -23.91 -0.64 -8.48
C THR A 44 -25.02 -1.38 -7.73
N HIS A 45 -24.75 -1.84 -6.51
CA HIS A 45 -25.67 -2.58 -5.65
C HIS A 45 -25.42 -2.16 -4.19
N PRO A 46 -26.19 -1.21 -3.62
CA PRO A 46 -25.89 -0.57 -2.31
C PRO A 46 -26.02 -1.46 -1.05
N GLY A 47 -25.91 -2.79 -1.16
CA GLY A 47 -25.83 -3.71 -0.01
C GLY A 47 -24.40 -4.00 0.48
N GLY A 48 -23.41 -3.20 0.05
CA GLY A 48 -21.97 -3.47 0.19
C GLY A 48 -21.35 -3.14 1.56
N PRO A 49 -20.07 -3.52 1.77
CA PRO A 49 -19.39 -3.42 3.06
C PRO A 49 -19.26 -1.98 3.57
N GLY A 50 -19.36 -1.82 4.90
CA GLY A 50 -19.39 -0.52 5.57
C GLY A 50 -18.12 0.32 5.41
N VAL A 51 -18.29 1.64 5.57
CA VAL A 51 -17.25 2.69 5.45
C VAL A 51 -15.98 2.35 6.24
N GLU A 52 -16.11 1.75 7.41
CA GLU A 52 -14.98 1.38 8.29
C GLU A 52 -14.03 0.37 7.63
N LEU A 53 -14.56 -0.59 6.88
CA LEU A 53 -13.77 -1.62 6.20
C LEU A 53 -12.92 -1.00 5.08
N HIS A 54 -13.55 -0.13 4.29
CA HIS A 54 -12.89 0.64 3.23
C HIS A 54 -11.79 1.55 3.80
N ALA A 55 -12.07 2.24 4.91
CA ALA A 55 -11.09 3.10 5.57
C ALA A 55 -9.89 2.31 6.11
N PHE A 56 -10.14 1.16 6.77
CA PHE A 56 -9.10 0.32 7.33
C PHE A 56 -8.17 -0.25 6.25
N PHE A 57 -8.75 -0.88 5.22
CA PHE A 57 -7.94 -1.46 4.15
C PHE A 57 -7.25 -0.39 3.29
N GLY A 58 -7.87 0.77 3.09
CA GLY A 58 -7.24 1.88 2.36
C GLY A 58 -6.01 2.41 3.10
N ALA A 59 -6.11 2.56 4.43
CA ALA A 59 -4.99 2.91 5.28
C ALA A 59 -3.90 1.82 5.26
N LEU A 60 -4.28 0.54 5.32
CA LEU A 60 -3.35 -0.59 5.24
C LEU A 60 -2.61 -0.61 3.90
N ALA A 61 -3.30 -0.40 2.78
CA ALA A 61 -2.69 -0.30 1.46
C ALA A 61 -1.65 0.82 1.39
N CYS A 62 -1.97 2.00 1.95
CA CYS A 62 -1.03 3.12 2.04
C CYS A 62 0.19 2.78 2.90
N LEU A 63 -0.01 2.20 4.08
CA LEU A 63 1.08 1.81 4.99
C LEU A 63 2.00 0.76 4.36
N LEU A 64 1.44 -0.22 3.66
CA LEU A 64 2.21 -1.21 2.92
C LEU A 64 3.01 -0.57 1.79
N TRP A 65 2.43 0.38 1.05
CA TRP A 65 3.18 1.11 0.03
C TRP A 65 4.39 1.84 0.62
N TRP A 66 4.19 2.57 1.72
CA TRP A 66 5.29 3.28 2.40
C TRP A 66 6.31 2.33 3.04
N THR A 67 5.88 1.16 3.49
CA THR A 67 6.79 0.09 3.92
C THR A 67 7.65 -0.38 2.76
N GLY A 68 7.09 -0.51 1.56
CA GLY A 68 7.84 -0.86 0.35
C GLY A 68 8.83 0.22 -0.06
N VAL A 69 8.46 1.50 0.06
CA VAL A 69 9.40 2.64 -0.08
C VAL A 69 10.54 2.54 0.92
N GLY A 70 10.24 2.18 2.17
CA GLY A 70 11.24 1.88 3.20
C GLY A 70 12.20 0.75 2.78
N GLY A 71 11.66 -0.35 2.25
CA GLY A 71 12.44 -1.46 1.68
C GLY A 71 13.41 -1.01 0.58
N LEU A 72 12.96 -0.18 -0.36
CA LEU A 72 13.83 0.37 -1.40
C LEU A 72 14.96 1.24 -0.83
N ARG A 73 14.66 2.07 0.18
CA ARG A 73 15.71 2.86 0.87
C ARG A 73 16.69 1.97 1.62
N LEU A 74 16.20 0.89 2.23
CA LEU A 74 17.04 -0.14 2.83
C LEU A 74 17.92 -0.84 1.78
N ALA A 75 17.45 -1.02 0.55
CA ALA A 75 18.29 -1.52 -0.54
C ALA A 75 19.27 -0.46 -1.10
N GLY A 76 19.26 0.78 -0.58
CA GLY A 76 20.12 1.87 -1.07
C GLY A 76 19.59 2.59 -2.31
N TRP A 77 18.36 2.34 -2.72
CA TRP A 77 17.75 2.96 -3.88
C TRP A 77 17.21 4.36 -3.53
N ARG A 78 17.05 5.22 -4.54
CA ARG A 78 16.36 6.52 -4.41
C ARG A 78 14.93 6.40 -4.96
N PRO A 79 13.91 6.11 -4.12
CA PRO A 79 12.56 5.79 -4.58
C PRO A 79 11.74 7.04 -4.89
N ASN A 80 12.21 7.91 -5.79
CA ASN A 80 11.51 9.15 -6.16
C ASN A 80 10.13 8.88 -6.79
N TRP A 81 10.06 7.96 -7.75
CA TRP A 81 8.80 7.58 -8.39
C TRP A 81 7.84 6.82 -7.44
N PRO A 82 8.29 5.80 -6.68
CA PRO A 82 7.43 5.15 -5.68
C PRO A 82 6.89 6.13 -4.63
N THR A 83 7.67 7.14 -4.24
CA THR A 83 7.21 8.18 -3.30
C THR A 83 6.06 8.99 -3.89
N ARG A 84 6.11 9.35 -5.17
CA ARG A 84 5.01 10.06 -5.85
C ARG A 84 3.74 9.21 -5.91
N ILE A 85 3.86 7.91 -6.18
CA ILE A 85 2.69 7.01 -6.16
C ILE A 85 2.12 6.86 -4.76
N GLY A 86 2.96 6.78 -3.73
CA GLY A 86 2.48 6.68 -2.35
C GLY A 86 1.62 7.88 -1.96
N LEU A 87 1.99 9.08 -2.42
CA LEU A 87 1.17 10.28 -2.25
C LEU A 87 -0.13 10.21 -3.05
N ALA A 88 -0.09 9.71 -4.28
CA ALA A 88 -1.29 9.52 -5.10
C ALA A 88 -2.25 8.48 -4.48
N LEU A 89 -1.74 7.39 -3.92
CA LEU A 89 -2.54 6.35 -3.27
C LEU A 89 -3.30 6.88 -2.06
N ILE A 90 -2.69 7.77 -1.27
CA ILE A 90 -3.39 8.44 -0.17
C ILE A 90 -4.61 9.20 -0.71
N ALA A 91 -4.45 9.95 -1.81
CA ALA A 91 -5.55 10.68 -2.43
C ALA A 91 -6.64 9.71 -2.95
N VAL A 92 -6.24 8.62 -3.63
CA VAL A 92 -7.17 7.60 -4.15
C VAL A 92 -8.01 6.99 -3.03
N HIS A 93 -7.39 6.51 -1.97
CA HIS A 93 -8.11 5.88 -0.86
C HIS A 93 -8.93 6.89 -0.04
N THR A 94 -8.52 8.16 0.02
CA THR A 94 -9.34 9.22 0.61
C THR A 94 -10.62 9.46 -0.19
N ILE A 95 -10.52 9.50 -1.52
CA ILE A 95 -11.67 9.64 -2.42
C ILE A 95 -12.60 8.44 -2.27
N GLU A 96 -12.06 7.23 -2.32
CA GLU A 96 -12.80 5.98 -2.15
C GLU A 96 -13.65 6.00 -0.86
N VAL A 97 -13.03 6.24 0.29
CA VAL A 97 -13.75 6.30 1.58
C VAL A 97 -14.83 7.38 1.58
N SER A 98 -14.53 8.56 1.02
CA SER A 98 -15.48 9.66 0.92
C SER A 98 -16.70 9.26 0.07
N THR A 99 -16.49 8.51 -1.02
CA THR A 99 -17.58 8.03 -1.88
C THR A 99 -18.45 6.98 -1.20
N VAL A 100 -17.87 6.01 -0.49
CA VAL A 100 -18.64 5.01 0.28
C VAL A 100 -19.44 5.69 1.38
N TRP A 101 -18.85 6.65 2.09
CA TRP A 101 -19.54 7.41 3.12
C TRP A 101 -20.73 8.21 2.57
N ALA A 102 -20.56 8.84 1.41
CA ALA A 102 -21.65 9.54 0.75
C ALA A 102 -22.80 8.57 0.41
N MET A 103 -22.51 7.41 -0.19
CA MET A 103 -23.55 6.42 -0.54
C MET A 103 -24.33 5.97 0.69
N VAL A 104 -23.65 5.55 1.76
CA VAL A 104 -24.30 5.13 3.02
C VAL A 104 -25.15 6.23 3.64
N ARG A 105 -24.83 7.50 3.43
CA ARG A 105 -25.61 8.63 3.96
C ARG A 105 -26.89 8.91 3.16
N TYR A 106 -26.90 8.59 1.87
CA TYR A 106 -28.00 8.91 0.96
C TYR A 106 -28.88 7.71 0.59
N ASP A 107 -28.49 6.49 0.96
CA ASP A 107 -29.37 5.30 1.05
C ASP A 107 -30.23 5.33 2.32
#